data_AF-A0A935PPK3-F1
#
_entry.id   AF-A0A935PPK3-F1
#
_cell.length_a   1.000
_cell.length_b   1.000
_cell.length_c   1.000
_cell.angle_alpha   90.00
_cell.angle_beta   90.00
_cell.angle_gamma   90.00
#
_symmetry.space_group_name_H-M   'P 1'
#
loop_
_entity.id
_entity.type
_entity.pdbx_description
1 polymer ?
#
loop_
_entity_poly.entity_id
_entity_poly.type
_entity_poly.pdbx_seq_one_letter_code
_entity_poly.pdbx_strand_id
1 'polypeptide(L)'
;MPPATAGHEAIAHSTAREVEALQVASLFRTLPVASASAAFGVLLCFAFFAADGLKGAHVAWLLYGVAVAGARFALCLAWAHRHDRFPDLEPRDWARLAVAANFLAGVQWGLLGTWLFPEEPGYRQSFALMVITCYVGGSITAYAPVKWAHPALSLPATLPSTAYIFFVESGVHAVAGTMAFFFSGMVLYYALRETEQVAERLRADVHVRRQLDALETHADSRVVPFPGV
;
A
#
# COMPACT_ATOMS: atom_id res chain seq x y z
N MET A 1 8.63 -23.05 39.36
CA MET A 1 9.02 -23.07 37.93
C MET A 1 7.84 -22.55 37.13
N PRO A 2 7.94 -21.40 36.44
CA PRO A 2 6.95 -21.06 35.44
C PRO A 2 6.96 -22.17 34.35
N PRO A 3 5.78 -22.58 33.85
CA PRO A 3 5.71 -23.69 32.89
C PRO A 3 6.42 -23.29 31.59
N ALA A 4 7.19 -24.22 31.01
CA ALA A 4 7.98 -24.02 29.78
C ALA A 4 7.16 -23.50 28.57
N THR A 5 5.83 -23.61 28.64
CA THR A 5 4.87 -23.07 27.66
C THR A 5 4.80 -21.53 27.68
N ALA A 6 4.90 -20.90 28.86
CA ALA A 6 4.81 -19.45 29.00
C ALA A 6 6.00 -18.71 28.34
N GLY A 7 7.19 -19.33 28.33
CA GLY A 7 8.36 -18.79 27.65
C GLY A 7 8.26 -18.85 26.12
N HIS A 8 7.72 -19.95 25.58
CA HIS A 8 7.51 -20.11 24.14
C HIS A 8 6.46 -19.12 23.60
N GLU A 9 5.37 -18.93 24.33
CA GLU A 9 4.32 -17.97 23.95
C GLU A 9 4.82 -16.53 23.97
N ALA A 10 5.62 -16.15 24.97
CA ALA A 10 6.21 -14.82 25.04
C ALA A 10 7.16 -14.54 23.87
N ILE A 11 7.98 -15.52 23.46
CA ILE A 11 8.89 -15.41 22.31
C ILE A 11 8.11 -15.35 20.99
N ALA A 12 7.05 -16.15 20.85
CA ALA A 12 6.19 -16.11 19.67
C ALA A 12 5.51 -14.74 19.53
N HIS A 13 5.01 -14.19 20.65
CA HIS A 13 4.38 -12.86 20.67
C HIS A 13 5.37 -11.74 20.36
N SER A 14 6.59 -11.79 20.90
CA SER A 14 7.63 -10.79 20.61
C SER A 14 8.04 -10.82 19.13
N THR A 15 8.18 -12.02 18.56
CA THR A 15 8.46 -12.21 17.12
C THR A 15 7.35 -11.61 16.25
N ALA A 16 6.09 -11.88 16.61
CA ALA A 16 4.94 -11.36 15.86
C ALA A 16 4.91 -9.82 15.86
N ARG A 17 5.16 -9.19 17.01
CA ARG A 17 5.24 -7.73 17.14
C ARG A 17 6.40 -7.13 16.34
N GLU A 18 7.55 -7.78 16.35
CA GLU A 18 8.73 -7.34 15.60
C GLU A 18 8.47 -7.40 14.09
N VAL A 19 7.87 -8.49 13.60
CA VAL A 19 7.48 -8.65 12.20
C VAL A 19 6.46 -7.58 11.78
N GLU A 20 5.45 -7.31 12.61
CA GLU A 20 4.47 -6.25 12.34
C GLU A 20 5.14 -4.87 12.24
N ALA A 21 6.05 -4.56 13.16
CA ALA A 21 6.81 -3.31 13.11
C ALA A 21 7.64 -3.19 11.82
N LEU A 22 8.27 -4.28 11.37
CA LEU A 22 9.02 -4.32 10.11
C LEU A 22 8.12 -4.18 8.88
N GLN A 23 6.93 -4.79 8.88
CA GLN A 23 5.94 -4.64 7.82
C GLN A 23 5.54 -3.16 7.65
N VAL A 24 5.19 -2.51 8.76
CA VAL A 24 4.81 -1.10 8.76
C VAL A 24 5.97 -0.21 8.36
N ALA A 25 7.17 -0.45 8.88
CA ALA A 25 8.37 0.27 8.47
C ALA A 25 8.66 0.12 6.97
N SER A 26 8.48 -1.09 6.41
CA SER A 26 8.67 -1.33 4.98
C SER A 26 7.65 -0.58 4.14
N LEU A 27 6.38 -0.52 4.56
CA LEU A 27 5.34 0.28 3.92
C LEU A 27 5.72 1.77 3.88
N PHE A 28 6.13 2.34 5.03
CA PHE A 28 6.50 3.75 5.09
C PHE A 28 7.78 4.10 4.33
N ARG A 29 8.64 3.11 4.07
CA ARG A 29 9.83 3.28 3.23
C ARG A 29 9.47 3.39 1.74
N THR A 30 8.44 2.68 1.28
CA THR A 30 7.99 2.71 -0.13
C THR A 30 6.93 3.77 -0.40
N LEU A 31 6.19 4.20 0.63
CA LEU A 31 5.07 5.14 0.52
C LEU A 31 5.41 6.48 -0.16
N PRO A 32 6.59 7.13 0.05
CA PRO A 32 6.95 8.35 -0.66
C PRO A 32 7.05 8.16 -2.17
N VAL A 33 7.69 7.07 -2.62
CA VAL A 33 7.82 6.74 -4.04
C VAL A 33 6.45 6.44 -4.64
N ALA A 34 5.64 5.63 -3.97
CA ALA A 34 4.28 5.33 -4.42
C ALA A 34 3.39 6.58 -4.50
N SER A 35 3.57 7.53 -3.57
CA SER A 35 2.85 8.82 -3.57
C SER A 35 3.32 9.72 -4.70
N ALA A 36 4.62 9.75 -5.00
CA ALA A 36 5.17 10.49 -6.14
C ALA A 36 4.65 9.93 -7.48
N SER A 37 4.58 8.60 -7.63
CA SER A 37 3.97 7.96 -8.80
C SER A 37 2.49 8.30 -8.94
N ALA A 38 1.75 8.34 -7.83
CA ALA A 38 0.35 8.77 -7.83
C ALA A 38 0.21 10.23 -8.27
N ALA A 39 1.02 11.13 -7.72
CA ALA A 39 1.02 12.55 -8.08
C ALA A 39 1.35 12.76 -9.56
N PHE A 40 2.33 12.01 -10.09
CA PHE A 40 2.63 12.02 -11.52
C PHE A 40 1.41 11.61 -12.35
N GLY A 41 0.73 10.53 -11.99
CA GLY A 41 -0.50 10.09 -12.66
C GLY A 41 -1.60 11.16 -12.63
N VAL A 42 -1.80 11.83 -11.49
CA VAL A 42 -2.78 12.92 -11.34
C VAL A 42 -2.45 14.09 -12.26
N LEU A 43 -1.19 14.53 -12.29
CA LEU A 43 -0.74 15.62 -13.15
C LEU A 43 -0.87 15.25 -14.63
N LEU A 44 -0.58 13.99 -14.98
CA LEU A 44 -0.71 13.50 -16.35
C LEU A 44 -2.18 13.49 -16.79
N CYS A 45 -3.10 13.00 -15.96
CA CYS A 45 -4.54 13.08 -16.25
C CYS A 45 -5.04 14.52 -16.35
N PHE A 46 -4.59 15.40 -15.44
CA PHE A 46 -4.98 16.80 -15.47
C PHE A 46 -4.49 17.52 -16.73
N ALA A 47 -3.24 17.29 -17.14
CA ALA A 47 -2.68 17.84 -18.38
C ALA A 47 -3.43 17.31 -19.61
N PHE A 48 -3.78 16.02 -19.60
CA PHE A 48 -4.58 15.41 -20.67
C PHE A 48 -5.97 16.07 -20.78
N PHE A 49 -6.66 16.31 -19.67
CA PHE A 49 -7.97 16.98 -19.69
C PHE A 49 -7.89 18.49 -19.96
N ALA A 50 -6.77 19.14 -19.66
CA ALA A 50 -6.57 20.56 -19.94
C ALA A 50 -6.58 20.86 -21.45
N ALA A 51 -6.16 19.90 -22.28
CA ALA A 51 -6.17 20.03 -23.74
C ALA A 51 -7.58 20.27 -24.32
N ASP A 52 -8.62 19.79 -23.63
CA ASP A 52 -10.01 19.84 -24.08
C ASP A 52 -10.88 20.86 -23.31
N GLY A 53 -10.26 21.61 -22.39
CA GLY A 53 -10.92 22.57 -21.53
C GLY A 53 -11.25 22.01 -20.14
N LEU A 54 -10.78 22.71 -19.11
CA LEU A 54 -11.01 22.31 -17.72
C LEU A 54 -12.42 22.67 -17.25
N LYS A 55 -13.14 21.66 -16.76
CA LYS A 55 -14.41 21.82 -16.04
C LYS A 55 -14.12 21.95 -14.54
N GLY A 56 -15.05 22.52 -13.78
CA GLY A 56 -14.95 22.62 -12.31
C GLY A 56 -14.74 21.26 -11.62
N ALA A 57 -15.30 20.19 -12.18
CA ALA A 57 -15.09 18.82 -11.72
C ALA A 57 -13.62 18.37 -11.79
N HIS A 58 -12.89 18.75 -12.85
CA HIS A 58 -11.45 18.42 -13.00
C HIS A 58 -10.61 19.12 -11.93
N VAL A 59 -10.95 20.38 -11.62
CA VAL A 59 -10.26 21.16 -10.57
C VAL A 59 -10.58 20.57 -9.20
N ALA A 60 -11.84 20.24 -8.91
CA ALA A 60 -12.23 19.59 -7.66
C ALA A 60 -11.50 18.25 -7.46
N TRP A 61 -11.39 17.45 -8.52
CA TRP A 61 -10.65 16.17 -8.49
C TRP A 61 -9.15 16.37 -8.26
N LEU A 62 -8.54 17.38 -8.90
CA LEU A 62 -7.14 17.73 -8.65
C LEU A 62 -6.92 18.17 -7.21
N LEU A 63 -7.78 19.05 -6.67
CA LEU A 63 -7.70 19.50 -5.28
C LEU A 63 -7.85 18.34 -4.29
N TYR A 64 -8.76 17.41 -4.56
CA TYR A 64 -8.87 16.18 -3.78
C TYR A 64 -7.56 15.37 -3.83
N GLY A 65 -6.97 15.19 -5.01
CA GLY A 65 -5.70 14.48 -5.17
C GLY A 65 -4.54 15.16 -4.43
N VAL A 66 -4.46 16.49 -4.48
CA VAL A 66 -3.48 17.28 -3.73
C VAL A 66 -3.68 17.11 -2.22
N ALA A 67 -4.94 17.12 -1.74
CA ALA A 67 -5.25 16.90 -0.33
C ALA A 67 -4.82 15.49 0.12
N VAL A 68 -5.08 14.45 -0.69
CA VAL A 68 -4.67 13.07 -0.40
C VAL A 68 -3.15 12.93 -0.41
N ALA A 69 -2.47 13.51 -1.40
CA ALA A 69 -1.01 13.52 -1.46
C ALA A 69 -0.40 14.24 -0.25
N GLY A 70 -0.97 15.39 0.14
CA GLY A 70 -0.60 16.13 1.34
C GLY A 70 -0.80 15.30 2.62
N ALA A 71 -1.92 14.60 2.75
CA ALA A 71 -2.19 13.72 3.89
C ALA A 71 -1.18 12.56 3.97
N ARG A 72 -0.85 11.91 2.84
CA ARG A 72 0.18 10.87 2.80
C ARG A 72 1.58 11.39 3.12
N PHE A 73 1.93 12.58 2.61
CA PHE A 73 3.20 13.21 2.91
C PHE A 73 3.30 13.58 4.40
N ALA A 74 2.25 14.15 4.97
CA ALA A 74 2.17 14.44 6.40
C ALA A 74 2.29 13.15 7.24
N LEU A 75 1.67 12.05 6.79
CA LEU A 75 1.81 10.75 7.45
C LEU A 75 3.25 10.21 7.40
N CYS A 76 3.95 10.35 6.26
CA CYS A 76 5.37 10.00 6.15
C CYS A 76 6.25 10.85 7.08
N LEU A 77 6.00 12.16 7.17
CA LEU A 77 6.72 13.05 8.09
C LEU A 77 6.45 12.71 9.55
N ALA A 78 5.20 12.40 9.88
CA ALA A 78 4.80 11.97 11.21
C ALA A 78 5.46 10.63 11.58
N TRP A 79 5.53 9.68 10.64
CA TRP A 79 6.27 8.42 10.83
C TRP A 79 7.77 8.65 11.03
N ALA A 80 8.38 9.58 10.29
CA ALA A 80 9.81 9.89 10.44
C ALA A 80 10.15 10.43 11.84
N HIS A 81 9.24 11.18 12.46
CA HIS A 81 9.40 11.76 13.80
C HIS A 81 8.59 11.02 14.88
N ARG A 82 8.19 9.77 14.62
CA ARG A 82 7.25 9.03 15.49
C ARG A 82 7.77 8.82 16.91
N HIS A 83 9.07 8.63 17.08
CA HIS A 83 9.67 8.39 18.38
C HIS A 83 9.60 9.61 19.31
N ASP A 84 9.64 10.83 18.75
CA ASP A 84 9.61 12.07 19.53
C ASP A 84 8.18 12.62 19.69
N ARG A 85 7.37 12.56 18.63
CA ARG A 85 6.04 13.21 18.60
C ARG A 85 4.88 12.28 18.92
N PHE A 86 5.03 10.98 18.70
CA PHE A 86 3.94 10.02 18.81
C PHE A 86 4.40 8.71 19.48
N PRO A 87 5.00 8.78 20.69
CA PRO A 87 5.56 7.60 21.36
C PRO A 87 4.50 6.55 21.71
N ASP A 88 3.25 6.96 21.89
CA ASP A 88 2.14 6.10 22.28
C ASP A 88 1.51 5.33 21.10
N LEU A 89 1.83 5.70 19.85
CA LEU A 89 1.25 5.04 18.68
C LEU A 89 1.98 3.74 18.37
N GLU A 90 1.24 2.63 18.44
CA GLU A 90 1.76 1.32 18.06
C GLU A 90 1.87 1.17 16.53
N PRO A 91 2.71 0.25 16.02
CA PRO A 91 2.82 -0.02 14.58
C PRO A 91 1.47 -0.25 13.89
N ARG A 92 0.54 -0.92 14.59
CA ARG A 92 -0.80 -1.21 14.09
C ARG A 92 -1.62 0.05 13.79
N ASP A 93 -1.45 1.12 14.56
CA ASP A 93 -2.17 2.37 14.35
C ASP A 93 -1.66 3.10 13.11
N TRP A 94 -0.35 3.11 12.92
CA TRP A 94 0.28 3.59 11.69
C TRP A 94 -0.18 2.80 10.46
N ALA A 95 -0.33 1.48 10.59
CA ALA A 95 -0.89 0.64 9.53
C ALA A 95 -2.33 1.06 9.18
N ARG A 96 -3.18 1.29 10.19
CA ARG A 96 -4.57 1.75 10.00
C ARG A 96 -4.65 3.12 9.32
N LEU A 97 -3.79 4.06 9.73
CA LEU A 97 -3.70 5.39 9.11
C LEU A 97 -3.27 5.30 7.65
N ALA A 98 -2.29 4.44 7.33
CA ALA A 98 -1.86 4.23 5.95
C ALA A 98 -2.95 3.56 5.10
N VAL A 99 -3.70 2.60 5.66
CA VAL A 99 -4.86 1.98 5.03
C VAL A 99 -5.94 3.02 4.73
N ALA A 100 -6.25 3.91 5.69
CA ALA A 100 -7.22 4.99 5.49
C ALA A 100 -6.78 5.98 4.40
N ALA A 101 -5.51 6.37 4.39
CA ALA A 101 -4.96 7.24 3.35
C ALA A 101 -4.99 6.57 1.96
N ASN A 102 -4.78 5.25 1.90
CA ASN A 102 -4.91 4.46 0.68
C ASN A 102 -6.35 4.35 0.21
N PHE A 103 -7.31 4.24 1.12
CA PHE A 103 -8.73 4.30 0.80
C PHE A 103 -9.13 5.61 0.15
N LEU A 104 -8.72 6.75 0.72
CA LEU A 104 -8.99 8.07 0.12
C LEU A 104 -8.39 8.18 -1.29
N ALA A 105 -7.15 7.71 -1.47
CA ALA A 105 -6.54 7.67 -2.80
C ALA A 105 -7.32 6.79 -3.76
N GLY A 106 -7.79 5.63 -3.32
CA GLY A 106 -8.60 4.76 -4.16
C GLY A 106 -9.94 5.40 -4.55
N VAL A 107 -10.61 6.10 -3.63
CA VAL A 107 -11.83 6.89 -3.93
C VAL A 107 -11.54 7.95 -4.99
N GLN A 108 -10.43 8.67 -4.89
CA GLN A 108 -10.01 9.64 -5.91
C GLN A 108 -9.95 8.99 -7.31
N TRP A 109 -9.29 7.85 -7.44
CA TRP A 109 -9.15 7.15 -8.72
C TRP A 109 -10.48 6.53 -9.20
N GLY A 110 -11.34 6.09 -8.29
CA GLY A 110 -12.69 5.62 -8.62
C GLY A 110 -13.57 6.73 -9.18
N LEU A 111 -13.45 7.97 -8.68
CA LEU A 111 -14.15 9.13 -9.23
C LEU A 111 -13.70 9.43 -10.66
N LEU A 112 -12.42 9.22 -10.98
CA LEU A 112 -11.90 9.36 -12.35
C LEU A 112 -12.54 8.36 -13.30
N GLY A 113 -12.71 7.12 -12.85
CA GLY A 113 -13.31 6.05 -13.67
C GLY A 113 -14.84 6.07 -13.73
N THR A 114 -15.51 7.04 -13.09
CA THR A 114 -16.97 7.13 -13.03
C THR A 114 -17.47 8.55 -13.28
N TRP A 115 -17.40 9.42 -12.28
CA TRP A 115 -17.94 10.78 -12.37
C TRP A 115 -17.18 11.68 -13.34
N LEU A 116 -15.87 11.51 -13.43
CA LEU A 116 -14.99 12.18 -14.40
C LEU A 116 -14.65 11.27 -15.58
N PHE A 117 -15.42 10.19 -15.78
CA PHE A 117 -15.12 9.26 -16.86
C PHE A 117 -15.20 9.99 -18.20
N PRO A 118 -14.14 9.95 -19.03
CA PRO A 118 -14.13 10.74 -20.25
C PRO A 118 -15.22 10.29 -21.22
N GLU A 119 -15.95 11.26 -21.75
CA GLU A 119 -16.82 11.04 -22.90
C GLU A 119 -15.97 10.79 -24.16
N GLU A 120 -16.63 10.38 -25.25
CA GLU A 120 -16.00 10.18 -26.56
C GLU A 120 -15.03 11.34 -26.93
N PRO A 121 -13.89 11.03 -27.59
CA PRO A 121 -13.60 9.77 -28.25
C PRO A 121 -13.05 8.68 -27.31
N GLY A 122 -13.36 7.40 -27.58
CA GLY A 122 -12.99 6.25 -26.72
C GLY A 122 -11.50 6.09 -26.34
N TYR A 123 -10.56 6.75 -27.04
CA TYR A 123 -9.16 6.77 -26.61
C TYR A 123 -8.97 7.46 -25.25
N ARG A 124 -9.84 8.43 -24.89
CA ARG A 124 -9.78 9.14 -23.60
C ARG A 124 -10.16 8.21 -22.44
N GLN A 125 -11.20 7.40 -22.63
CA GLN A 125 -11.59 6.34 -21.71
C GLN A 125 -10.46 5.33 -21.53
N SER A 126 -9.85 4.90 -22.65
CA SER A 126 -8.73 3.96 -22.65
C SER A 126 -7.53 4.52 -21.87
N PHE A 127 -7.23 5.81 -22.04
CA PHE A 127 -6.18 6.50 -21.29
C PHE A 127 -6.47 6.53 -19.78
N ALA A 128 -7.68 6.91 -19.37
CA ALA A 128 -8.05 6.94 -17.95
C ALA A 128 -7.94 5.54 -17.31
N LEU A 129 -8.45 4.52 -17.98
CA LEU A 129 -8.37 3.13 -17.51
C LEU A 129 -6.94 2.60 -17.47
N MET A 130 -6.12 2.94 -18.46
CA MET A 130 -4.70 2.61 -18.47
C MET A 130 -3.98 3.21 -17.25
N VAL A 131 -4.21 4.49 -16.93
CA VAL A 131 -3.57 5.12 -15.76
C VAL A 131 -4.03 4.45 -14.46
N ILE A 132 -5.34 4.20 -14.30
CA ILE A 132 -5.88 3.53 -13.11
C ILE A 132 -5.28 2.12 -12.96
N THR A 133 -5.30 1.32 -14.03
CA THR A 133 -4.81 -0.07 -14.01
C THR A 133 -3.30 -0.13 -13.76
N CYS A 134 -2.50 0.70 -14.44
CA CYS A 134 -1.06 0.78 -14.21
C CYS A 134 -0.72 1.20 -12.78
N TYR A 135 -1.43 2.17 -12.22
CA TYR A 135 -1.20 2.61 -10.85
C TYR A 135 -1.62 1.55 -9.81
N VAL A 136 -2.81 0.98 -9.97
CA VAL A 136 -3.32 -0.06 -9.06
C VAL A 136 -2.40 -1.29 -9.12
N GLY A 137 -2.04 -1.78 -10.30
CA GLY A 137 -1.13 -2.91 -10.47
C GLY A 137 0.30 -2.61 -10.00
N GLY A 138 0.85 -1.47 -10.40
CA GLY A 138 2.22 -1.06 -10.03
C GLY A 138 2.40 -0.78 -8.53
N SER A 139 1.31 -0.53 -7.81
CA SER A 139 1.36 -0.26 -6.37
C SER A 139 1.27 -1.49 -5.47
N ILE A 140 1.10 -2.70 -6.04
CA ILE A 140 1.02 -3.97 -5.28
C ILE A 140 2.21 -4.10 -4.34
N THR A 141 3.43 -4.06 -4.88
CA THR A 141 4.66 -4.28 -4.10
C THR A 141 4.90 -3.20 -3.06
N ALA A 142 4.49 -1.95 -3.34
CA ALA A 142 4.63 -0.84 -2.41
C ALA A 142 3.75 -1.00 -1.18
N TYR A 143 2.54 -1.56 -1.33
CA TYR A 143 1.55 -1.67 -0.27
C TYR A 143 1.40 -3.08 0.30
N ALA A 144 1.98 -4.09 -0.33
CA ALA A 144 1.93 -5.49 0.09
C ALA A 144 2.35 -5.76 1.55
N PRO A 145 3.32 -5.06 2.17
CA PRO A 145 3.73 -5.37 3.54
C PRO A 145 2.58 -5.36 4.56
N VAL A 146 1.51 -4.59 4.31
CA VAL A 146 0.33 -4.51 5.18
C VAL A 146 -0.90 -5.02 4.45
N LYS A 147 -1.50 -6.10 4.97
CA LYS A 147 -2.60 -6.87 4.32
C LYS A 147 -3.71 -6.05 3.68
N TRP A 148 -4.15 -4.98 4.35
CA TRP A 148 -5.29 -4.18 3.89
C TRP A 148 -4.89 -2.90 3.16
N ALA A 149 -3.60 -2.59 3.04
CA ALA A 149 -3.15 -1.34 2.45
C ALA A 149 -3.39 -1.29 0.93
N HIS A 150 -3.12 -2.38 0.20
CA HIS A 150 -3.44 -2.43 -1.24
C HIS A 150 -4.94 -2.58 -1.51
N PRO A 151 -5.69 -3.52 -0.88
CA PRO A 151 -7.14 -3.64 -1.09
C PRO A 151 -7.91 -2.34 -0.82
N ALA A 152 -7.52 -1.59 0.21
CA ALA A 152 -8.15 -0.31 0.50
C ALA A 152 -8.01 0.70 -0.63
N LEU A 153 -6.94 0.63 -1.42
CA LEU A 153 -6.77 1.46 -2.61
C LEU A 153 -7.43 0.86 -3.85
N SER A 154 -7.19 -0.42 -4.11
CA SER A 154 -7.57 -1.05 -5.38
C SER A 154 -9.08 -1.20 -5.52
N LEU A 155 -9.78 -1.60 -4.46
CA LEU A 155 -11.23 -1.81 -4.51
C LEU A 155 -12.00 -0.52 -4.87
N PRO A 156 -11.86 0.60 -4.13
CA PRO A 156 -12.55 1.83 -4.51
C PRO A 156 -12.01 2.46 -5.81
N ALA A 157 -10.79 2.15 -6.25
CA ALA A 157 -10.27 2.63 -7.53
C ALA A 157 -10.85 1.88 -8.74
N THR A 158 -11.01 0.56 -8.64
CA THR A 158 -11.37 -0.28 -9.78
C THR A 158 -12.85 -0.66 -9.81
N LEU A 159 -13.49 -0.92 -8.67
CA LEU A 159 -14.87 -1.40 -8.66
C LEU A 159 -15.86 -0.40 -9.26
N PRO A 160 -15.85 0.91 -8.89
CA PRO A 160 -16.79 1.87 -9.48
C PRO A 160 -16.60 1.96 -11.00
N SER A 161 -15.34 2.05 -11.44
CA SER A 161 -14.96 2.15 -12.85
C SER A 161 -15.39 0.92 -13.65
N THR A 162 -15.16 -0.27 -13.09
CA THR A 162 -15.53 -1.55 -13.70
C THR A 162 -17.05 -1.70 -13.79
N ALA A 163 -17.78 -1.34 -12.73
CA ALA A 163 -19.23 -1.35 -12.74
C ALA A 163 -19.80 -0.35 -13.75
N TYR A 164 -19.21 0.84 -13.86
CA TYR A 164 -19.63 1.85 -14.83
C TYR A 164 -19.47 1.35 -16.27
N ILE A 165 -18.32 0.77 -16.62
CA ILE A 165 -18.09 0.17 -17.95
C ILE A 165 -19.08 -0.96 -18.24
N PHE A 166 -19.40 -1.78 -17.23
CA PHE A 166 -20.26 -2.95 -17.45
C PHE A 166 -21.75 -2.58 -17.56
N PHE A 167 -22.23 -1.66 -16.72
CA PHE A 167 -23.66 -1.38 -16.58
C PHE A 167 -24.13 -0.11 -17.28
N VAL A 168 -23.26 0.88 -17.50
CA VAL A 168 -23.63 2.20 -18.04
C VAL A 168 -23.22 2.33 -19.51
N GLU A 169 -22.01 1.88 -19.85
CA GLU A 169 -21.53 1.91 -21.22
C GLU A 169 -22.21 0.83 -22.09
N SER A 170 -22.46 1.15 -23.36
CA SER A 170 -23.28 0.31 -24.27
C SER A 170 -22.45 -0.40 -25.37
N GLY A 171 -22.96 -1.49 -25.95
CA GLY A 171 -22.24 -2.19 -27.04
C GLY A 171 -21.15 -3.15 -26.53
N VAL A 172 -19.92 -3.05 -27.03
CA VAL A 172 -18.82 -4.00 -26.71
C VAL A 172 -18.29 -3.87 -25.28
N HIS A 173 -18.74 -2.87 -24.52
CA HIS A 173 -18.28 -2.58 -23.17
C HIS A 173 -18.65 -3.65 -22.14
N ALA A 174 -19.67 -4.49 -22.39
CA ALA A 174 -20.00 -5.62 -21.51
C ALA A 174 -18.85 -6.65 -21.42
N VAL A 175 -18.15 -6.92 -22.54
CA VAL A 175 -16.99 -7.80 -22.56
C VAL A 175 -15.81 -7.15 -21.82
N ALA A 176 -15.58 -5.86 -22.06
CA ALA A 176 -14.54 -5.10 -21.37
C ALA A 176 -14.77 -5.03 -19.85
N GLY A 177 -16.02 -4.81 -19.42
CA GLY A 177 -16.41 -4.82 -18.01
C GLY A 177 -16.23 -6.20 -17.36
N THR A 178 -16.57 -7.28 -18.07
CA THR A 178 -16.33 -8.65 -17.59
C THR A 178 -14.83 -8.91 -17.37
N MET A 179 -14.00 -8.51 -18.34
CA MET A 179 -12.54 -8.60 -18.20
C MET A 179 -12.03 -7.73 -17.04
N ALA A 180 -12.55 -6.52 -16.88
CA ALA A 180 -12.16 -5.62 -15.81
C ALA A 180 -12.51 -6.18 -14.41
N PHE A 181 -13.66 -6.86 -14.26
CA PHE A 181 -13.99 -7.58 -13.02
C PHE A 181 -13.01 -8.73 -12.75
N PHE A 182 -12.72 -9.54 -13.77
CA PHE A 182 -11.77 -10.65 -13.67
C PHE A 182 -10.37 -10.16 -13.27
N PHE A 183 -9.83 -9.15 -13.96
CA PHE A 183 -8.49 -8.63 -13.68
C PHE A 183 -8.42 -7.87 -12.36
N SER A 184 -9.49 -7.17 -11.94
CA SER A 184 -9.56 -6.60 -10.59
C SER A 184 -9.49 -7.69 -9.52
N GLY A 185 -10.17 -8.81 -9.73
CA GLY A 185 -10.08 -9.99 -8.86
C GLY A 185 -8.67 -10.59 -8.83
N MET A 186 -8.02 -10.73 -9.98
CA MET A 186 -6.63 -11.20 -10.07
C MET A 186 -5.66 -10.27 -9.34
N VAL A 187 -5.79 -8.96 -9.51
CA VAL A 187 -4.97 -7.97 -8.82
C VAL A 187 -5.14 -8.09 -7.30
N LEU A 188 -6.38 -8.23 -6.82
CA LEU A 188 -6.63 -8.42 -5.39
C LEU A 188 -6.02 -9.73 -4.88
N TYR A 189 -6.18 -10.82 -5.63
CA TYR A 189 -5.57 -12.11 -5.30
C TYR A 189 -4.05 -12.01 -5.21
N TYR A 190 -3.39 -11.41 -6.20
CA TYR A 190 -1.94 -11.24 -6.19
C TYR A 190 -1.48 -10.29 -5.08
N ALA A 191 -2.24 -9.24 -4.76
CA ALA A 191 -1.91 -8.35 -3.66
C ALA A 191 -1.95 -9.05 -2.30
N LEU A 192 -3.00 -9.86 -2.05
CA LEU A 192 -3.11 -10.64 -0.81
C LEU A 192 -2.02 -11.71 -0.72
N ARG A 193 -1.71 -12.37 -1.84
CA ARG A 193 -0.61 -13.34 -1.92
C ARG A 193 0.74 -12.68 -1.68
N GLU A 194 0.99 -11.48 -2.21
CA GLU A 194 2.24 -10.75 -1.98
C GLU A 194 2.39 -10.37 -0.51
N THR A 195 1.30 -10.01 0.20
CA THR A 195 1.34 -9.80 1.66
C THR A 195 1.83 -11.05 2.40
N GLU A 196 1.32 -12.22 2.03
CA GLU A 196 1.74 -13.49 2.65
C GLU A 196 3.23 -13.75 2.41
N GLN A 197 3.69 -13.58 1.17
CA GLN A 197 5.09 -13.74 0.79
C GLN A 197 6.01 -12.77 1.53
N VAL A 198 5.63 -11.50 1.65
CA VAL A 198 6.40 -10.51 2.42
C VAL A 198 6.43 -10.88 3.89
N ALA A 199 5.31 -11.32 4.48
CA ALA A 199 5.25 -11.73 5.87
C ALA A 199 6.14 -12.95 6.16
N GLU A 200 6.16 -13.94 5.26
CA GLU A 200 7.04 -15.11 5.36
C GLU A 200 8.52 -14.72 5.29
N ARG A 201 8.90 -13.87 4.33
CA ARG A 201 10.27 -13.35 4.21
C ARG A 201 10.73 -12.64 5.48
N LEU A 202 9.89 -11.75 6.03
CA LEU A 202 10.24 -11.02 7.25
C LEU A 202 10.35 -11.94 8.48
N ARG A 203 9.48 -12.96 8.59
CA ARG A 203 9.60 -13.95 9.67
C ARG A 203 10.90 -14.75 9.59
N ALA A 204 11.27 -15.17 8.37
CA ALA A 204 12.53 -15.88 8.13
C ALA A 204 13.73 -15.00 8.49
N ASP A 205 13.74 -13.73 8.07
CA ASP A 205 14.80 -12.77 8.39
C ASP A 205 14.96 -12.56 9.90
N VAL A 206 13.86 -12.39 10.64
CA VAL A 206 13.89 -12.26 12.11
C VAL A 206 14.41 -13.53 12.77
N HIS A 207 14.01 -14.71 12.29
CA HIS A 207 14.49 -15.98 12.81
C HIS A 207 16.01 -16.14 12.64
N VAL A 208 16.52 -15.85 11.44
CA VAL A 208 17.95 -15.91 11.13
C VAL A 208 18.75 -14.97 12.01
N ARG A 209 18.31 -13.70 12.17
CA ARG A 209 19.00 -12.71 13.01
C ARG A 209 19.12 -13.18 14.46
N ARG A 210 18.05 -13.70 15.04
CA ARG A 210 18.08 -14.21 16.42
C ARG A 210 19.00 -15.42 16.60
N GLN A 211 19.11 -16.29 15.59
CA GLN A 211 20.06 -17.40 15.63
C GLN A 211 21.50 -16.89 15.60
N LEU A 212 21.80 -15.88 14.78
CA LEU A 212 23.11 -15.25 14.74
C LEU A 212 23.45 -14.60 16.09
N ASP A 213 22.55 -13.79 16.65
CA ASP A 213 22.76 -13.15 17.96
C ASP A 213 23.00 -14.20 19.07
N ALA A 214 22.27 -15.31 19.03
CA ALA A 214 22.47 -16.41 19.97
C ALA A 214 23.85 -17.06 19.79
N LEU A 215 24.29 -17.31 18.56
CA LEU A 215 25.61 -17.89 18.29
C LEU A 215 26.75 -16.94 18.72
N GLU A 216 26.63 -15.64 18.45
CA GLU A 216 27.58 -14.61 18.88
C GLU A 216 27.68 -14.57 20.41
N THR A 217 26.53 -14.54 21.10
CA THR A 217 26.49 -14.57 22.58
C THR A 217 27.15 -15.85 23.14
N HIS A 218 26.92 -17.00 22.52
CA HIS A 218 27.57 -18.26 22.92
C HIS A 218 29.07 -18.24 22.64
N ALA A 219 29.51 -17.66 21.52
CA ALA A 219 30.93 -17.52 21.19
C ALA A 219 31.65 -16.62 22.20
N ASP A 220 31.08 -15.45 22.53
CA ASP A 220 31.63 -14.52 23.51
C ASP A 220 31.75 -15.14 24.90
N SER A 221 30.76 -15.95 25.30
CA SER A 221 30.80 -16.68 26.58
C SER A 221 31.92 -17.73 26.67
N ARG A 222 32.46 -18.19 25.51
CA ARG A 222 33.56 -19.16 25.44
C ARG A 222 34.94 -18.49 25.38
N VAL A 223 35.02 -17.20 25.08
CA VAL A 223 36.27 -16.44 25.13
C VAL A 223 36.56 -16.09 26.59
N VAL A 224 37.15 -17.02 27.33
CA VAL A 224 37.75 -16.75 28.65
C VAL A 224 38.94 -15.79 28.44
N PRO A 225 39.08 -14.69 29.20
CA PRO A 225 40.28 -13.87 29.11
C PRO A 225 41.47 -14.75 29.45
N PHE A 226 42.46 -14.85 28.56
CA PHE A 226 43.76 -15.42 28.92
C PHE A 226 44.28 -14.63 30.14
N PRO A 227 44.55 -15.28 31.28
CA PRO A 227 45.21 -14.59 32.38
C PRO A 227 46.56 -14.10 31.87
N GLY A 228 46.74 -12.79 31.86
CA GLY A 228 47.99 -12.16 31.45
C GLY A 228 49.14 -12.72 32.27
N VAL A 229 50.17 -13.17 31.56
CA VAL A 229 51.51 -13.47 32.09
C VAL A 229 52.25 -12.16 32.32
#